data_AF-A0A9E1EDZ3-F1
#
_entry.id   AF-A0A9E1EDZ3-F1
#
_cell.length_a   1.000
_cell.length_b   1.000
_cell.length_c   1.000
_cell.angle_alpha   90.00
_cell.angle_beta   90.00
_cell.angle_gamma   90.00
#
_symmetry.space_group_name_H-M   'P 1'
#
loop_
_entity.id
_entity.type
_entity.pdbx_description
1 polymer ?
#
loop_
_entity_poly.entity_id
_entity_poly.type
_entity_poly.pdbx_seq_one_letter_code
_entity_poly.pdbx_strand_id
1 'polypeptide(L)' 'MADKFLDFADMEDVKEAVRMTRLGQLLLEEGIKTGEQEAKLNNARNLLDILDEKMIAERIGLPLKTVRKLKKEKDR' A
#
# COMPACT_ATOMS: atom_id res chain seq x y z
N MET A 1 -12.45 32.63 -7.59
CA MET A 1 -11.83 31.44 -6.99
C MET A 1 -10.42 31.40 -7.52
N ALA A 2 -9.44 31.84 -6.72
CA ALA A 2 -8.04 31.64 -7.05
C ALA A 2 -7.78 30.16 -6.85
N ASP A 3 -7.68 29.41 -7.94
CA ASP A 3 -7.31 28.01 -7.87
C ASP A 3 -5.98 27.91 -7.12
N LYS A 4 -6.01 27.11 -6.06
CA LYS A 4 -4.95 26.84 -5.11
C LYS A 4 -3.81 26.07 -5.77
N PHE A 5 -3.07 26.71 -6.66
CA PHE A 5 -1.85 26.14 -7.20
C PHE A 5 -0.66 26.94 -6.66
N LEU A 6 0.06 26.30 -5.74
CA LEU A 6 1.48 26.56 -5.55
C LEU A 6 2.16 26.27 -6.90
N ASP A 7 3.11 27.11 -7.30
CA ASP A 7 3.96 26.71 -8.41
C ASP A 7 4.81 25.48 -8.03
N PHE A 8 5.48 24.84 -8.99
CA PHE A 8 6.22 23.61 -8.70
C PHE A 8 7.33 23.83 -7.66
N ALA A 9 7.95 25.01 -7.64
CA ALA A 9 9.00 25.35 -6.68
C ALA A 9 8.41 25.52 -5.28
N ASP A 10 7.30 26.26 -5.16
CA ASP A 10 6.55 26.45 -3.93
C ASP A 10 6.04 25.12 -3.34
N MET A 11 5.67 24.15 -4.20
CA MET A 11 5.20 22.84 -3.75
C MET A 11 6.33 21.98 -3.17
N GLU A 12 7.54 22.03 -3.73
CA GLU A 12 8.70 21.32 -3.18
C GLU A 12 9.10 21.89 -1.81
N ASP A 13 9.08 23.21 -1.65
CA ASP A 13 9.35 23.87 -0.38
C ASP A 13 8.31 23.49 0.69
N VAL A 14 7.02 23.48 0.32
CA VAL A 14 5.95 23.03 1.23
C VAL A 14 6.09 21.54 1.55
N LYS A 15 6.43 20.70 0.57
CA LYS A 15 6.66 19.26 0.80
C LYS A 15 7.79 19.05 1.79
N GLU A 16 8.89 19.78 1.66
CA GLU A 16 10.03 19.67 2.57
C GLU A 16 9.68 20.17 3.98
N ALA A 17 9.00 21.32 4.07
CA ALA A 17 8.49 21.84 5.34
C ALA A 17 7.59 20.82 6.05
N VAL A 18 6.64 20.20 5.32
CA VAL A 18 5.74 19.17 5.86
C VAL A 18 6.51 17.93 6.27
N ARG A 19 7.45 17.44 5.45
CA ARG A 19 8.29 16.26 5.75
C ARG A 19 9.06 16.39 7.05
N MET A 20 9.57 17.57 7.36
CA MET A 20 10.29 17.83 8.60
C MET A 20 9.39 17.82 9.85
N THR A 21 8.06 17.92 9.68
CA THR A 21 7.13 17.87 10.83
C THR A 21 6.87 16.44 11.29
N ARG A 22 6.51 16.29 12.57
CA ARG A 22 6.03 15.02 13.13
C ARG A 22 4.80 14.49 12.38
N LEU A 23 3.90 15.37 11.94
CA LEU A 23 2.73 14.96 11.16
C LEU A 23 3.15 14.39 9.80
N GLY A 24 4.08 15.04 9.10
CA GLY A 24 4.61 14.54 7.83
C GLY A 24 5.28 13.18 7.95
N GLN A 25 6.01 12.94 9.04
CA GLN A 25 6.59 11.62 9.33
C GLN A 25 5.51 10.55 9.57
N LEU A 26 4.47 10.86 10.35
CA LEU A 26 3.35 9.94 10.57
C LEU A 26 2.62 9.60 9.27
N LEU A 27 2.35 10.60 8.42
CA LEU A 27 1.73 10.38 7.11
C LEU A 27 2.60 9.51 6.20
N LEU A 28 3.92 9.71 6.22
CA LEU A 28 4.86 8.87 5.47
C LEU A 28 4.83 7.42 5.97
N GLU A 29 4.87 7.20 7.29
CA GLU A 29 4.80 5.86 7.87
C GLU A 29 3.47 5.14 7.54
N GLU A 30 2.34 5.84 7.60
CA GLU A 30 1.04 5.31 7.20
C GLU A 30 1.02 4.93 5.71
N GLY A 31 1.60 5.77 4.86
CA GLY A 31 1.76 5.48 3.43
C GLY A 31 2.61 4.23 3.18
N ILE A 32 3.76 4.10 3.87
CA ILE A 32 4.63 2.92 3.77
C ILE A 32 3.89 1.66 4.21
N LYS A 33 3.24 1.69 5.38
CA LYS A 33 2.47 0.53 5.90
C LYS A 33 1.36 0.11 4.94
N THR A 34 0.65 1.08 4.36
CA THR A 34 -0.40 0.82 3.37
C THR A 34 0.19 0.18 2.12
N GLY A 35 1.28 0.74 1.58
CA GLY A 35 1.96 0.22 0.40
C GLY A 35 2.51 -1.20 0.60
N GLU A 36 3.10 -1.49 1.77
CA GLU A 36 3.55 -2.85 2.12
C GLU A 36 2.39 -3.85 2.15
N GLN A 37 1.24 -3.44 2.71
CA GLN A 37 0.05 -4.28 2.76
C GLN A 37 -0.52 -4.54 1.37
N GLU A 38 -0.60 -3.52 0.51
CA GLU A 38 -1.02 -3.67 -0.89
C GLU A 38 -0.05 -4.56 -1.68
N ALA A 39 1.25 -4.40 -1.50
CA ALA A 39 2.27 -5.24 -2.13
C ALA A 39 2.10 -6.71 -1.74
N LYS A 40 1.84 -7.01 -0.45
CA LYS A 40 1.53 -8.37 0.01
C LYS A 40 0.31 -8.94 -0.69
N LEU A 41 -0.78 -8.16 -0.80
CA LEU A 41 -2.01 -8.61 -1.47
C LEU A 41 -1.78 -8.86 -2.96
N ASN A 42 -1.03 -8.00 -3.64
CA ASN A 42 -0.70 -8.16 -5.06
C ASN A 42 0.18 -9.39 -5.30
N ASN A 43 1.21 -9.59 -4.47
CA ASN A 43 2.03 -10.78 -4.52
C ASN A 43 1.20 -12.05 -4.29
N ALA A 44 0.24 -12.02 -3.36
CA ALA A 44 -0.66 -13.15 -3.13
C ALA A 44 -1.51 -13.46 -4.37
N ARG A 45 -2.09 -12.44 -5.01
CA ARG A 45 -2.88 -12.59 -6.24
C ARG A 45 -2.08 -13.24 -7.37
N ASN A 46 -0.83 -12.81 -7.55
CA ASN A 46 0.06 -13.33 -8.59
C ASN A 46 0.43 -14.81 -8.37
N LEU A 47 0.39 -15.28 -7.13
CA LEU A 47 0.76 -16.65 -6.77
C LEU A 47 -0.43 -17.62 -6.72
N LEU A 48 -1.67 -17.14 -6.83
CA LEU A 48 -2.89 -17.97 -6.68
C LEU A 48 -2.97 -19.15 -7.67
N ASP A 49 -2.38 -19.03 -8.87
CA ASP A 49 -2.38 -20.09 -9.89
C ASP A 49 -1.19 -21.04 -9.77
N ILE A 50 -0.19 -20.68 -8.95
CA ILE A 50 1.10 -21.35 -8.89
C ILE A 50 1.20 -22.16 -7.58
N LEU A 51 0.68 -21.61 -6.48
CA LEU A 51 0.84 -22.16 -5.14
C LEU A 51 -0.52 -22.36 -4.46
N ASP A 52 -0.55 -23.26 -3.48
CA ASP A 52 -1.72 -23.42 -2.62
C ASP A 52 -1.89 -22.25 -1.64
N GLU A 53 -3.13 -22.05 -1.18
CA GLU A 53 -3.49 -20.93 -0.30
C GLU A 53 -2.72 -20.92 1.02
N LYS A 54 -2.32 -22.09 1.54
CA LYS A 54 -1.58 -22.19 2.81
C LYS A 54 -0.14 -21.73 2.61
N MET A 55 0.52 -22.19 1.55
CA MET A 55 1.87 -21.75 1.19
C MET A 55 1.94 -20.25 0.93
N ILE A 56 0.94 -19.68 0.24
CA ILE A 56 0.87 -18.23 0.00
C ILE A 56 0.72 -17.47 1.32
N ALA A 57 -0.17 -17.92 2.21
CA ALA A 57 -0.39 -17.29 3.51
C ALA A 57 0.88 -17.27 4.36
N GLU A 58 1.59 -18.41 4.42
CA GLU A 58 2.84 -18.55 5.18
C GLU A 58 3.98 -17.70 4.59
N ARG A 59 4.22 -17.80 3.27
CA ARG A 59 5.36 -17.12 2.62
C ARG A 59 5.22 -15.60 2.59
N ILE A 60 4.00 -15.09 2.43
CA ILE A 60 3.74 -13.64 2.34
C ILE A 60 3.46 -13.04 3.73
N GLY A 61 3.11 -13.88 4.71
CA GLY A 61 2.69 -13.42 6.03
C GLY A 61 1.31 -12.77 6.00
N LEU A 62 0.37 -13.36 5.25
CA LEU A 62 -1.03 -12.96 5.21
C LEU A 62 -1.90 -13.99 5.93
N PRO A 63 -3.00 -13.57 6.58
CA PRO A 63 -3.96 -14.52 7.12
C PRO A 63 -4.52 -15.43 6.03
N LEU A 64 -4.63 -16.73 6.30
CA LEU A 64 -5.20 -17.70 5.34
C LEU A 64 -6.61 -17.31 4.87
N LYS A 65 -7.39 -16.69 5.75
CA LYS A 65 -8.73 -16.16 5.42
C LYS A 65 -8.67 -15.09 4.32
N THR A 66 -7.63 -14.25 4.32
CA THR A 66 -7.43 -13.21 3.31
C THR A 66 -7.09 -13.82 1.96
N VAL A 67 -6.17 -14.79 1.91
CA VAL A 67 -5.80 -15.48 0.66
C VAL A 67 -7.00 -16.22 0.06
N ARG A 68 -7.81 -16.89 0.89
CA ARG A 68 -9.07 -17.52 0.48
C ARG A 68 -10.06 -16.53 -0.13
N LYS A 69 -10.16 -15.33 0.43
CA LYS A 69 -11.02 -14.27 -0.12
C LYS A 69 -10.53 -13.83 -1.49
N LEU A 70 -9.22 -13.60 -1.64
CA LEU A 70 -8.62 -13.21 -2.91
C LEU A 70 -8.87 -14.24 -4.01
N LYS A 71 -8.79 -15.54 -3.70
CA LYS A 71 -9.10 -16.61 -4.66
C LYS A 71 -10.54 -16.58 -5.11
N LYS A 72 -11.48 -16.46 -4.17
CA LYS A 72 -12.91 -16.31 -4.48
C LYS A 72 -13.24 -15.07 -5.30
N GLU A 73 -12.51 -13.97 -5.11
CA GLU A 73 -12.68 -12.74 -5.90
C GLU A 73 -12.17 -12.92 -7.33
N LYS A 74 -11.16 -13.76 -7.54
CA LYS A 74 -10.61 -14.07 -8.87
C LYS A 74 -11.48 -15.04 -9.67
N ASP A 75 -12.08 -16.01 -8.99
CA ASP A 75 -12.94 -17.04 -9.61
C ASP A 75 -14.38 -16.54 -9.89
N ARG A 76 -14.68 -15.26 -9.65
CA ARG A 76 -15.95 -14.58 -9.95
C ARG A 76 -15.88 -13.87 -11.28
#